data_AF-A0A376DSJ5-F1
#
_entry.id   AF-A0A376DSJ5-F1
#
_cell.length_a   1.000
_cell.length_b   1.000
_cell.length_c   1.000
_cell.angle_alpha   90.00
_cell.angle_beta   90.00
_cell.angle_gamma   90.00
#
_symmetry.space_group_name_H-M   'P 1'
#
loop_
_entity.id
_entity.type
_entity.pdbx_description
1 polymer ?
#
loop_
_entity_poly.entity_id
_entity_poly.type
_entity_poly.pdbx_seq_one_letter_code
_entity_poly.pdbx_strand_id
1 'polypeptide(L)'
;MKKYLVYAIRDFGAKNKLEKSIMDLLTLNNRMLVEQKDLETFKKNIIAQINFLNQENKRCAPKNVSWCKKGTKHKDFSLSGIACISFNLYEIKKTYEIES
;
A
#
# COMPACT_ATOMS: atom_id res chain seq x y z
N MET A 1 -1.70 20.50 6.97
CA MET A 1 -2.46 19.61 6.04
C MET A 1 -2.38 18.19 6.56
N LYS A 2 -3.43 17.38 6.36
CA LYS A 2 -3.43 15.97 6.78
C LYS A 2 -2.49 15.15 5.89
N LYS A 3 -1.77 14.22 6.52
CA LYS A 3 -0.84 13.32 5.85
C LYS A 3 -1.09 11.88 6.26
N TYR A 4 -0.64 10.97 5.42
CA TYR A 4 -0.68 9.54 5.65
C TYR A 4 0.72 8.97 5.60
N LEU A 5 1.04 8.12 6.57
CA LEU A 5 2.23 7.29 6.52
C LEU A 5 1.92 5.99 5.79
N VAL A 6 2.68 5.70 4.73
CA VAL A 6 2.67 4.39 4.11
C VAL A 6 3.49 3.43 4.97
N TYR A 7 2.92 2.27 5.26
CA TYR A 7 3.57 1.23 6.04
C TYR A 7 3.41 -0.13 5.37
N ALA A 8 4.54 -0.75 5.06
CA ALA A 8 4.62 -2.05 4.42
C ALA A 8 5.37 -3.03 5.34
N ILE A 9 4.74 -4.16 5.65
CA ILE A 9 5.37 -5.27 6.38
C ILE A 9 5.21 -6.54 5.56
N ARG A 10 6.31 -7.27 5.38
CA ARG A 10 6.29 -8.62 4.80
C ARG A 10 5.77 -9.59 5.86
N ASP A 11 4.64 -10.23 5.58
CA ASP A 11 4.02 -11.17 6.53
C ASP A 11 4.49 -12.60 6.29
N PHE A 12 4.59 -13.00 5.02
CA PHE A 12 5.00 -14.33 4.60
C PHE A 12 5.94 -14.26 3.39
N GLY A 13 6.66 -15.34 3.12
CA GLY A 13 7.44 -15.48 1.89
C GLY A 13 6.54 -15.45 0.65
N ALA A 14 6.97 -14.73 -0.39
CA ALA A 14 6.33 -14.75 -1.70
C ALA A 14 6.40 -16.16 -2.31
N LYS A 15 5.26 -16.71 -2.74
CA LYS A 15 5.15 -18.08 -3.25
C LYS A 15 5.48 -18.20 -4.73
N ASN A 16 5.44 -17.09 -5.47
CA ASN A 16 5.70 -17.06 -6.90
C ASN A 16 6.28 -15.70 -7.33
N LYS A 17 6.63 -15.60 -8.62
CA LYS A 17 7.24 -14.40 -9.20
C LYS A 17 6.32 -13.17 -9.11
N LEU A 18 5.01 -13.33 -9.31
CA LEU A 18 4.05 -12.23 -9.20
C LEU A 18 4.00 -11.66 -7.77
N GLU A 19 3.89 -12.52 -6.75
CA GLU A 19 3.90 -12.10 -5.35
C GLU A 19 5.21 -11.40 -4.98
N LYS A 20 6.35 -11.89 -5.49
CA LYS A 20 7.65 -11.25 -5.27
C LYS A 20 7.68 -9.84 -5.87
N SER A 21 7.26 -9.67 -7.12
CA SER A 21 7.21 -8.37 -7.79
C SER A 21 6.27 -7.39 -7.09
N ILE A 22 5.11 -7.85 -6.64
CA ILE A 22 4.16 -7.02 -5.86
C ILE A 22 4.78 -6.62 -4.52
N MET A 23 5.43 -7.56 -3.82
CA MET A 23 6.07 -7.29 -2.54
C MET A 23 7.20 -6.25 -2.69
N ASP A 24 8.01 -6.36 -3.74
CA ASP A 24 9.08 -5.41 -4.02
C ASP A 24 8.51 -4.02 -4.33
N LEU A 25 7.48 -3.93 -5.19
CA LEU A 25 6.75 -2.68 -5.47
C LEU A 25 6.25 -2.00 -4.18
N LEU A 26 5.56 -2.74 -3.33
CA LEU A 26 4.97 -2.18 -2.10
C LEU A 26 6.04 -1.81 -1.07
N THR A 27 7.13 -2.57 -1.00
CA THR A 27 8.27 -2.27 -0.12
C THR A 27 8.96 -0.96 -0.51
N LEU A 28 9.07 -0.64 -1.81
CA LEU A 28 9.66 0.61 -2.29
C LEU A 28 8.92 1.86 -1.80
N ASN A 29 7.63 1.73 -1.51
CA ASN A 29 6.78 2.82 -1.01
C ASN A 29 6.77 2.92 0.53
N ASN A 30 7.46 2.02 1.23
CA ASN A 30 7.42 1.96 2.69
C ASN A 30 7.96 3.26 3.32
N ARG A 31 7.29 3.73 4.37
CA ARG A 31 7.59 4.99 5.10
C ARG A 31 7.44 6.26 4.28
N MET A 32 6.85 6.20 3.08
CA MET A 32 6.53 7.40 2.32
C MET A 32 5.40 8.20 3.00
N LEU A 33 5.48 9.52 2.91
CA LEU A 33 4.40 10.42 3.32
C LEU A 33 3.54 10.79 2.12
N VAL A 34 2.22 10.65 2.27
CA VAL A 34 1.23 10.99 1.25
C VAL A 34 0.35 12.10 1.79
N GLU A 35 0.29 13.22 1.08
CA GLU A 35 -0.63 14.30 1.42
C GLU A 35 -2.09 13.87 1.17
N GLN A 36 -3.02 14.32 1.99
CA GLN A 36 -4.45 14.00 1.85
C GLN A 36 -5.01 14.29 0.45
N LYS A 37 -4.53 15.36 -0.20
CA LYS A 37 -4.95 15.75 -1.56
C LYS A 37 -4.55 14.73 -2.62
N ASP A 38 -3.46 13.99 -2.39
CA ASP A 38 -2.88 13.04 -3.34
C ASP A 38 -3.27 11.59 -3.01
N LEU A 39 -3.94 11.36 -1.88
CA LEU A 39 -4.27 10.03 -1.35
C LEU A 39 -5.03 9.15 -2.34
N GLU A 40 -6.07 9.67 -2.99
CA GLU A 40 -6.87 8.87 -3.92
C GLU A 40 -6.10 8.53 -5.20
N THR A 41 -5.28 9.47 -5.70
CA THR A 41 -4.38 9.22 -6.82
C THR A 41 -3.35 8.17 -6.47
N PHE A 42 -2.73 8.26 -5.28
CA PHE A 42 -1.78 7.28 -4.78
C PHE A 42 -2.41 5.87 -4.71
N LYS A 43 -3.59 5.76 -4.11
CA LYS A 43 -4.33 4.49 -4.01
C LYS A 43 -4.64 3.86 -5.37
N LYS A 44 -5.08 4.68 -6.34
CA LYS A 44 -5.35 4.22 -7.72
C LYS A 44 -4.08 3.77 -8.42
N ASN A 45 -2.98 4.51 -8.26
CA ASN A 45 -1.69 4.17 -8.86
C ASN A 45 -1.16 2.82 -8.36
N ILE A 46 -1.29 2.52 -7.06
CA ILE A 46 -0.91 1.20 -6.51
C ILE A 46 -1.71 0.07 -7.16
N ILE A 47 -3.04 0.22 -7.27
CA ILE A 47 -3.89 -0.79 -7.94
C ILE A 47 -3.50 -0.95 -9.42
N ALA A 48 -3.28 0.16 -10.13
CA ALA A 48 -2.89 0.13 -11.54
C ALA A 48 -1.55 -0.59 -11.76
N GLN A 49 -0.55 -0.33 -10.91
CA GLN A 49 0.75 -0.99 -10.99
C GLN A 49 0.65 -2.49 -10.68
N ILE A 50 -0.18 -2.90 -9.71
CA ILE A 50 -0.44 -4.33 -9.45
C ILE A 50 -1.15 -5.00 -10.64
N ASN A 51 -2.11 -4.31 -11.27
CA ASN A 51 -2.77 -4.81 -12.47
C ASN A 51 -1.79 -4.97 -13.63
N PHE A 52 -0.84 -4.06 -13.79
CA PHE A 52 0.26 -4.21 -14.75
C PHE A 52 1.13 -5.43 -14.43
N LEU A 53 1.49 -5.64 -13.15
CA LEU A 53 2.25 -6.82 -12.74
C LEU A 53 1.49 -8.14 -13.00
N ASN A 54 0.17 -8.15 -12.85
CA ASN A 54 -0.66 -9.30 -13.23
C ASN A 54 -0.52 -9.62 -14.73
N GLN A 55 -0.50 -8.58 -15.59
CA GLN A 55 -0.35 -8.74 -17.05
C GLN A 55 1.06 -9.23 -17.44
N GLU A 56 2.10 -8.78 -16.74
CA GLU A 56 3.49 -9.21 -16.99
C GLU A 56 3.77 -10.64 -16.51
N ASN A 57 3.00 -11.13 -15.53
CA ASN A 57 3.18 -12.47 -14.94
C ASN A 57 2.04 -13.41 -15.31
N LYS A 58 1.73 -13.54 -16.61
CA LYS A 58 0.59 -14.33 -17.16
C LYS A 58 0.53 -15.81 -16.71
N ARG A 59 1.64 -16.38 -16.24
CA ARG A 59 1.72 -17.76 -15.73
C ARG A 59 1.32 -17.88 -14.24
N CYS A 60 1.07 -16.77 -13.56
CA CYS A 60 0.64 -16.73 -12.16
C CYS A 60 -0.85 -16.37 -12.08
N ALA A 61 -1.56 -16.91 -11.09
CA ALA A 61 -2.94 -16.47 -10.82
C ALA A 61 -2.95 -14.98 -10.44
N PRO A 62 -3.75 -14.14 -11.12
CA PRO A 62 -3.74 -12.70 -10.89
C PRO A 62 -4.22 -12.37 -9.49
N LYS A 63 -3.65 -11.31 -8.90
CA LYS A 63 -4.07 -10.79 -7.60
C LYS A 63 -5.09 -9.68 -7.82
N ASN A 64 -6.31 -9.89 -7.34
CA ASN A 64 -7.34 -8.88 -7.32
C ASN A 64 -7.27 -8.12 -5.99
N VAL A 65 -6.99 -6.83 -6.06
CA VAL A 65 -6.69 -6.01 -4.89
C VAL A 65 -7.68 -4.87 -4.74
N SER A 66 -7.95 -4.49 -3.49
CA SER A 66 -8.82 -3.36 -3.19
C SER A 66 -8.47 -2.71 -1.86
N TRP A 67 -8.75 -1.41 -1.73
CA TRP A 67 -8.54 -0.69 -0.49
C TRP A 67 -9.72 -0.85 0.46
N CYS A 68 -9.46 -1.34 1.67
CA CYS A 68 -10.43 -1.42 2.75
C CYS A 68 -10.17 -0.29 3.76
N LYS A 69 -11.23 0.32 4.27
CA LYS A 69 -11.11 1.25 5.42
C LYS A 69 -10.80 0.47 6.69
N LYS A 70 -9.90 1.00 7.52
CA LYS A 70 -9.43 0.42 8.80
C LYS A 70 -9.33 1.50 9.88
N GLY A 71 -9.01 1.05 11.09
CA GLY A 71 -8.73 1.91 12.24
C GLY A 71 -10.00 2.53 12.87
N THR A 72 -9.80 3.22 14.00
CA THR A 72 -10.87 3.93 14.69
C THR A 72 -11.39 5.07 13.79
N LYS A 73 -12.71 5.13 13.57
CA LYS A 73 -13.39 6.09 12.68
C LYS A 73 -13.11 5.91 11.17
N HIS A 74 -12.61 4.75 10.73
CA HIS A 74 -12.43 4.42 9.30
C HIS A 74 -11.53 5.39 8.51
N LYS A 75 -10.51 5.93 9.19
CA LYS A 75 -9.61 6.93 8.60
C LYS A 75 -8.33 6.34 8.02
N ASP A 76 -7.99 5.12 8.41
CA ASP A 76 -6.84 4.39 7.87
C ASP A 76 -7.28 3.51 6.71
N PHE A 77 -6.33 3.07 5.89
CA PHE A 77 -6.59 2.19 4.76
C PHE A 77 -5.64 1.01 4.76
N SER A 78 -6.13 -0.15 4.32
CA SER A 78 -5.33 -1.35 4.14
C SER A 78 -5.62 -1.94 2.77
N LEU A 79 -4.57 -2.35 2.07
CA LEU A 79 -4.70 -3.03 0.79
C LEU A 79 -5.01 -4.50 1.04
N SER A 80 -6.13 -4.97 0.51
CA SER A 80 -6.56 -6.37 0.55
C SER A 80 -6.19 -7.09 -0.74
N GLY A 81 -6.20 -8.43 -0.70
CA GLY A 81 -6.00 -9.28 -1.89
C GLY A 81 -4.58 -9.81 -2.10
N ILE A 82 -3.64 -9.49 -1.21
CA ILE A 82 -2.26 -10.01 -1.22
C ILE A 82 -1.94 -10.55 0.16
N ALA A 83 -1.56 -11.83 0.25
CA ALA A 83 -1.30 -12.49 1.53
C ALA A 83 0.14 -12.28 2.04
N CYS A 84 1.13 -12.09 1.16
CA CYS A 84 2.55 -12.06 1.53
C CYS A 84 3.03 -10.71 2.10
N ILE A 85 2.22 -9.66 2.04
CA ILE A 85 2.59 -8.31 2.48
C ILE A 85 1.36 -7.54 2.94
N SER A 86 1.44 -7.01 4.15
CA SER A 86 0.51 -6.03 4.68
C SER A 86 0.93 -4.64 4.23
N PHE A 87 0.01 -3.91 3.58
CA PHE A 87 0.25 -2.56 3.07
C PHE A 87 -0.83 -1.61 3.56
N ASN A 88 -0.45 -0.66 4.40
CA ASN A 88 -1.36 0.19 5.16
C ASN A 88 -1.03 1.68 4.99
N LEU A 89 -2.06 2.52 5.09
CA LEU A 89 -1.98 3.97 5.12
C LEU A 89 -2.56 4.45 6.44
N TYR A 90 -1.72 5.04 7.29
CA TYR A 90 -2.14 5.54 8.62
C TYR A 90 -2.25 7.05 8.61
N GLU A 91 -3.40 7.61 9.02
CA GLU A 91 -3.56 9.06 9.16
C GLU A 91 -2.64 9.57 10.28
N ILE A 92 -1.78 10.55 9.97
CA ILE A 92 -0.93 11.20 10.96
C ILE A 92 -1.79 12.19 11.76
N LYS A 93 -2.06 11.85 13.03
CA LYS A 93 -2.95 12.60 13.92
C LYS A 93 -2.30 13.81 14.59
N LYS A 94 -0.98 13.77 14.79
CA LYS A 94 -0.21 14.84 15.42
C LYS A 94 1.04 15.10 14.60
N THR A 95 1.30 16.36 14.36
CA THR A 95 2.55 16.85 13.78
C THR A 95 3.26 17.59 14.91
N TYR A 96 4.52 17.26 15.14
CA TYR A 96 5.36 17.97 16.11
C TYR A 96 6.27 18.88 15.29
N GLU A 97 6.21 20.18 15.56
CA GLU A 97 7.17 21.15 15.03
C GLU A 97 8.30 21.24 16.07
N ILE A 98 9.53 21.02 15.63
CA ILE A 98 10.70 21.30 16.47
C ILE A 98 11.00 22.78 16.24
N GLU A 99 10.72 23.61 17.24
CA GLU A 99 11.15 25.01 17.25
C GLU A 99 12.69 25.02 17.23
N SER A 100 13.25 25.61 16.16
CA SER A 100 14.68 25.82 15.96
C SER A 100 15.07 27.24 16.32
#